data_AF-A0A7C4BH59-F1
#
_entry.id   AF-A0A7C4BH59-F1
#
_cell.length_a   1.000
_cell.length_b   1.000
_cell.length_c   1.000
_cell.angle_alpha   90.00
_cell.angle_beta   90.00
_cell.angle_gamma   90.00
#
_symmetry.space_group_name_H-M   'P 1'
#
loop_
_entity.id
_entity.type
_entity.pdbx_description
1 polymer ?
#
loop_
_entity_poly.entity_id
_entity_poly.type
_entity_poly.pdbx_seq_one_letter_code
_entity_poly.pdbx_strand_id
1 'polypeptide(L)'
;MGQPRPIGEILPSVIQAVASGSPARRHTDDWESIWSRVVDQRVRAHSYGARYAKGTLYVRVDSSTCAAELNLRRDQILDAVRKETGGRVRRLVFVL
;
A
#
# COMPACT_ATOMS: atom_id res chain seq x y z
N MET A 1 19.02 -40.15 -15.28
CA MET A 1 17.67 -39.72 -15.72
C MET A 1 17.15 -38.73 -14.68
N GLY A 2 17.12 -37.43 -14.98
CA GLY A 2 16.67 -36.39 -14.05
C GLY A 2 15.44 -35.68 -14.62
N GLN A 3 14.30 -35.78 -13.94
CA GLN A 3 13.06 -35.10 -14.35
C GLN A 3 13.16 -33.58 -14.08
N PRO A 4 12.67 -32.73 -15.00
CA PRO A 4 12.55 -31.30 -14.76
C PRO A 4 11.36 -31.02 -13.83
N ARG A 5 11.63 -30.35 -12.70
CA ARG A 5 10.57 -29.85 -11.81
C ARG A 5 10.01 -28.54 -12.38
N PRO A 6 8.69 -28.29 -12.29
CA PRO A 6 8.10 -27.04 -12.76
C PRO A 6 8.56 -25.86 -11.89
N ILE A 7 8.84 -24.73 -12.55
CA ILE A 7 9.23 -23.42 -11.97
C ILE A 7 8.06 -22.77 -11.16
N GLY A 8 7.09 -23.56 -10.70
CA GLY A 8 5.92 -23.10 -9.95
C GLY A 8 6.10 -23.03 -8.43
N GLU A 9 7.22 -23.51 -7.88
CA GLU A 9 7.41 -23.62 -6.41
C GLU A 9 8.50 -22.72 -5.82
N ILE A 10 9.18 -21.89 -6.63
CA ILE A 10 10.20 -20.98 -6.11
C ILE A 10 9.61 -19.58 -6.01
N LEU A 11 8.67 -19.35 -5.08
CA LEU A 11 8.57 -18.05 -4.40
C LEU A 11 7.70 -18.09 -3.14
N PRO A 12 8.29 -18.45 -1.98
CA PRO A 12 7.90 -17.77 -0.75
C PRO A 12 9.04 -17.03 -0.03
N SER A 13 10.30 -17.17 -0.46
CA SER A 13 11.43 -16.57 0.27
C SER A 13 11.86 -15.18 -0.21
N VAL A 14 11.53 -14.78 -1.45
CA VAL A 14 11.84 -13.42 -1.93
C VAL A 14 10.81 -12.40 -1.42
N ILE A 15 9.60 -12.84 -1.08
CA ILE A 15 8.61 -12.01 -0.37
C ILE A 15 9.08 -11.70 1.06
N GLN A 16 9.90 -12.57 1.69
CA GLN A 16 10.49 -12.30 2.99
C GLN A 16 11.70 -11.34 2.94
N ALA A 17 12.39 -11.21 1.81
CA ALA A 17 13.58 -10.36 1.72
C ALA A 17 13.25 -8.87 1.49
N VAL A 18 12.13 -8.55 0.85
CA VAL A 18 11.59 -7.17 0.81
C VAL A 18 10.93 -6.76 2.15
N ALA A 19 10.90 -7.67 3.14
CA ALA A 19 10.60 -7.35 4.53
C ALA A 19 11.79 -6.69 5.28
N SER A 20 12.92 -6.46 4.61
CA SER A 20 14.16 -5.94 5.21
C SER A 20 14.41 -4.45 4.94
N GLY A 21 13.35 -3.64 4.98
CA GLY A 21 13.43 -2.18 5.13
C GLY A 21 12.98 -1.76 6.53
N SER A 22 13.83 -1.93 7.54
CA SER A 22 13.56 -1.59 8.96
C SER A 22 13.56 -0.06 9.23
N PRO A 23 13.18 0.46 10.42
CA PRO A 23 12.41 -0.10 11.55
C PRO A 23 11.25 0.83 12.00
N ALA A 24 10.11 0.28 12.42
CA ALA A 24 9.21 0.98 13.36
C ALA A 24 8.33 -0.02 14.11
N ARG A 25 8.96 -0.81 14.97
CA ARG A 25 8.28 -1.43 16.10
C ARG A 25 7.79 -0.32 17.01
N ARG A 26 6.47 -0.04 17.03
CA ARG A 26 5.71 0.52 18.18
C ARG A 26 4.27 0.84 17.74
N HIS A 27 3.34 -0.05 18.10
CA HIS A 27 1.95 0.32 18.41
C HIS A 27 1.28 1.27 17.41
N THR A 28 1.27 0.91 16.13
CA THR A 28 0.80 1.76 15.05
C THR A 28 -0.25 0.99 14.26
N ASP A 29 -1.47 1.50 14.31
CA ASP A 29 -2.55 1.31 13.33
C ASP A 29 -1.96 0.86 11.96
N ASP A 30 -2.33 -0.34 11.50
CA ASP A 30 -1.73 -0.97 10.32
C ASP A 30 -2.28 -0.31 9.04
N TRP A 31 -1.81 0.91 8.81
CA TRP A 31 -2.25 1.76 7.71
C TRP A 31 -2.06 1.11 6.34
N GLU A 32 -1.12 0.17 6.23
CA GLU A 32 -0.91 -0.62 5.02
C GLU A 32 -2.07 -1.60 4.76
N SER A 33 -2.53 -2.33 5.77
CA SER A 33 -3.74 -3.16 5.65
C SER A 33 -4.98 -2.34 5.39
N ILE A 34 -5.11 -1.19 6.04
CA ILE A 34 -6.22 -0.25 5.83
C ILE A 34 -6.25 0.23 4.39
N TRP A 35 -5.11 0.73 3.91
CA TRP A 35 -4.95 1.15 2.53
C TRP A 35 -5.30 0.02 1.57
N SER A 36 -4.78 -1.18 1.80
CA SER A 36 -5.05 -2.37 0.99
C SER A 36 -6.52 -2.81 0.97
N ARG A 37 -7.32 -2.46 1.99
CA ARG A 37 -8.77 -2.78 2.02
C ARG A 37 -9.59 -1.75 1.26
N VAL A 38 -9.11 -0.51 1.22
CA VAL A 38 -9.82 0.61 0.59
C VAL A 38 -9.56 0.67 -0.91
N VAL A 39 -8.35 0.32 -1.36
CA VAL A 39 -7.98 0.46 -2.78
C VAL A 39 -8.07 -0.85 -3.56
N ASP A 40 -8.40 -0.74 -4.84
CA ASP A 40 -8.42 -1.87 -5.77
C ASP A 40 -7.05 -2.51 -5.96
N GLN A 41 -7.04 -3.77 -6.39
CA GLN A 41 -5.81 -4.54 -6.63
C GLN A 41 -4.84 -3.86 -7.61
N ARG A 42 -5.35 -3.11 -8.60
CA ARG A 42 -4.53 -2.33 -9.55
C ARG A 42 -3.77 -1.19 -8.87
N VAL A 43 -4.44 -0.47 -7.97
CA VAL A 43 -3.82 0.62 -7.22
C VAL A 43 -2.80 0.06 -6.23
N ARG A 44 -3.15 -1.03 -5.55
CA ARG A 44 -2.26 -1.72 -4.60
C ARG A 44 -0.96 -2.18 -5.27
N ALA A 45 -1.01 -2.62 -6.52
CA ALA A 45 0.17 -3.07 -7.25
C ALA A 45 1.19 -1.96 -7.52
N HIS A 46 0.75 -0.69 -7.54
CA HIS A 46 1.58 0.48 -7.84
C HIS A 46 1.66 1.50 -6.69
N SER A 47 1.14 1.14 -5.50
CA SER A 47 1.22 1.97 -4.30
C SER A 47 1.76 1.17 -3.13
N TYR A 48 2.76 1.73 -2.44
CA TYR A 48 3.52 1.07 -1.40
C TYR A 48 3.64 1.98 -0.19
N GLY A 49 3.48 1.42 1.01
CA GLY A 49 3.71 2.15 2.26
C GLY A 49 2.72 3.30 2.47
N ALA A 50 1.75 3.07 3.36
CA ALA A 50 0.87 4.11 3.85
C ALA A 50 1.40 4.61 5.20
N ARG A 51 1.80 5.89 5.27
CA ARG A 51 2.26 6.51 6.51
C ARG A 51 1.29 7.59 6.95
N TYR A 52 0.77 7.46 8.16
CA TYR A 52 -0.07 8.48 8.75
C TYR A 52 0.74 9.48 9.57
N ALA A 53 0.53 10.77 9.34
CA ALA A 53 1.07 11.83 10.18
C ALA A 53 0.10 13.03 10.24
N LYS A 54 -0.25 13.46 11.47
CA LYS A 54 -1.06 14.67 11.74
C LYS A 54 -2.35 14.75 10.89
N GLY A 55 -3.11 13.66 10.80
CA GLY A 55 -4.36 13.63 10.01
C GLY A 55 -4.15 13.46 8.50
N THR A 56 -2.91 13.30 8.03
CA THR A 56 -2.59 13.09 6.61
C THR A 56 -2.03 11.69 6.39
N LEU A 57 -2.62 10.97 5.45
CA LEU A 57 -2.09 9.68 4.98
C LEU A 57 -1.24 9.93 3.73
N TYR A 58 0.05 9.61 3.84
CA TYR A 58 1.03 9.68 2.77
C TYR A 58 1.17 8.30 2.16
N VAL A 59 0.98 8.21 0.85
CA VAL A 59 1.05 6.96 0.10
C VAL A 59 2.13 7.10 -0.95
N ARG A 60 3.12 6.19 -0.95
CA ARG A 60 4.08 6.15 -2.05
C ARG A 60 3.48 5.47 -3.25
N VAL A 61 3.77 5.99 -4.43
CA VAL A 61 3.28 5.48 -5.71
C VAL A 61 4.46 5.35 -6.65
N ASP A 62 4.48 4.27 -7.41
CA ASP A 62 5.61 3.91 -8.26
C ASP A 62 5.69 4.74 -9.55
N SER A 63 4.53 5.20 -10.05
CA SER A 63 4.41 5.81 -11.36
C SER A 63 3.54 7.06 -11.34
N SER A 64 3.99 8.11 -12.04
CA SER A 64 3.25 9.37 -12.20
C SER A 64 1.84 9.18 -12.77
N THR A 65 1.66 8.18 -13.65
CA THR A 65 0.34 7.81 -14.20
C THR A 65 -0.59 7.29 -13.11
N CYS A 66 -0.09 6.45 -12.20
CA CYS A 66 -0.87 5.96 -11.06
C CYS A 66 -1.17 7.11 -10.08
N ALA A 67 -0.20 7.99 -9.82
CA ALA A 67 -0.42 9.18 -9.00
C ALA A 67 -1.52 10.08 -9.59
N ALA A 68 -1.56 10.27 -10.91
CA ALA A 68 -2.59 11.04 -11.59
C ALA A 68 -3.97 10.39 -11.45
N GLU A 69 -4.08 9.08 -11.69
CA GLU A 69 -5.33 8.33 -11.52
C GLU A 69 -5.86 8.41 -10.08
N LEU A 70 -4.97 8.28 -9.10
CA LEU A 70 -5.32 8.40 -7.68
C LEU A 70 -5.73 9.81 -7.29
N ASN A 71 -5.14 10.84 -7.90
CA ASN A 71 -5.58 12.20 -7.70
C ASN A 71 -6.99 12.45 -8.27
N LEU A 72 -7.31 11.87 -9.44
CA LEU A 72 -8.66 11.95 -10.02
C LEU A 72 -9.71 11.28 -9.13
N ARG A 73 -9.34 10.18 -8.45
CA ARG A 73 -10.22 9.43 -7.54
C ARG A 73 -10.05 9.82 -6.06
N ARG A 74 -9.26 10.86 -5.77
CA ARG A 74 -8.81 11.19 -4.41
C ARG A 74 -9.95 11.36 -3.41
N ASP A 75 -11.03 12.01 -3.83
CA ASP A 75 -12.17 12.29 -2.97
C ASP A 75 -12.89 11.01 -2.54
N GLN A 76 -13.14 10.12 -3.50
CA GLN A 76 -13.73 8.79 -3.25
C GLN A 76 -12.84 7.94 -2.35
N ILE A 77 -11.53 7.93 -2.60
CA ILE A 77 -10.57 7.17 -1.77
C ILE A 77 -10.52 7.78 -0.37
N LEU A 78 -10.52 9.10 -0.24
CA LEU A 78 -10.52 9.77 1.06
C LEU A 78 -11.77 9.44 1.86
N ASP A 79 -12.94 9.42 1.22
CA ASP A 79 -14.20 9.03 1.86
C ASP A 79 -14.14 7.57 2.37
N ALA A 80 -13.64 6.65 1.54
CA ALA A 80 -13.50 5.24 1.92
C ALA A 80 -12.49 5.04 3.06
N VAL A 81 -11.31 5.70 3.00
CA VAL A 81 -10.34 5.68 4.10
C VAL A 81 -10.93 6.30 5.36
N ARG A 82 -11.71 7.38 5.25
CA ARG A 82 -12.37 8.02 6.41
C ARG A 82 -13.38 7.10 7.05
N LYS A 83 -14.20 6.40 6.25
CA LYS A 83 -15.16 5.41 6.76
C LYS A 83 -14.47 4.29 7.52
N GLU A 84 -13.37 3.78 6.98
CA GLU A 84 -12.64 2.68 7.60
C GLU A 84 -11.90 3.10 8.88
N THR A 85 -11.35 4.31 8.89
CA THR A 85 -10.50 4.82 9.98
C THR A 85 -11.24 5.63 11.03
N GLY A 86 -12.57 5.70 10.95
CA GLY A 86 -13.40 6.51 11.85
C GLY A 86 -13.13 8.02 11.74
N GLY A 87 -12.73 8.50 10.56
CA GLY A 87 -12.48 9.92 10.28
C GLY A 87 -11.10 10.44 10.73
N ARG A 88 -10.17 9.56 11.13
CA ARG A 88 -8.81 9.95 11.53
C ARG A 88 -8.03 10.59 10.38
N VAL A 89 -8.22 10.10 9.16
CA VAL A 89 -7.57 10.64 7.96
C VAL A 89 -8.38 11.80 7.40
N ARG A 90 -7.80 12.99 7.37
CA ARG A 90 -8.42 14.22 6.83
C ARG A 90 -7.88 14.60 5.46
N ARG A 91 -6.69 14.08 5.10
CA ARG A 91 -6.00 14.40 3.84
C ARG A 91 -5.24 13.19 3.32
N LEU A 92 -5.25 13.00 2.01
CA LEU A 92 -4.41 12.04 1.30
C LEU A 92 -3.33 12.76 0.51
N VAL A 93 -2.09 12.30 0.56
CA VAL A 93 -0.99 12.83 -0.25
C VAL A 93 -0.29 11.67 -0.94
N PHE A 94 -0.19 11.75 -2.26
CA PHE A 94 0.54 10.79 -3.08
C PHE A 94 1.94 11.32 -3.33
N VAL A 95 2.95 10.53 -2.99
CA VAL A 95 4.36 10.86 -3.20
C VAL A 95 4.98 9.82 -4.12
N LEU A 96 5.87 10.25 -5.02
CA LEU A 96 6.69 9.35 -5.83
C LEU A 96 7.94 8.95 -5.01
#